data_AF-A0A9E5NEX9-F1
#
_entry.id   AF-A0A9E5NEX9-F1
#
_cell.length_a   1.000
_cell.length_b   1.000
_cell.length_c   1.000
_cell.angle_alpha   90.00
_cell.angle_beta   90.00
_cell.angle_gamma   90.00
#
_symmetry.space_group_name_H-M   'P 1'
#
loop_
_entity.id
_entity.type
_entity.pdbx_description
1 polymer ?
#
loop_
_entity_poly.entity_id
_entity_poly.type
_entity_poly.pdbx_seq_one_letter_code
_entity_poly.pdbx_strand_id
1 'polypeptide(L)'
;FVVAMNAVNHPEEVAEIVKRGHDVATHGWVHEKITDLGREEETGRLMKCVEAIEDATGYRPVGNRTAGGELSPNTLDILAENGFIYDSSLRGSDMPYTLPNGLVEVPSYYEMDDFHLFADYPFGNYKARMMSPETGYQIWST
;
A
#
# COMPACT_ATOMS: atom_id res chain seq x y z
N PHE A 1 -5.89 -0.60 -1.51
CA PHE A 1 -4.74 0.30 -1.71
C PHE A 1 -4.70 0.72 -3.18
N VAL A 2 -4.70 2.01 -3.46
CA VAL A 2 -4.78 2.59 -4.81
C VAL A 2 -3.52 3.39 -5.08
N VAL A 3 -2.82 3.06 -6.16
CA VAL A 3 -1.76 3.92 -6.71
C VAL A 3 -2.45 5.19 -7.22
N ALA A 4 -2.11 6.36 -6.69
CA ALA A 4 -2.92 7.56 -6.86
C ALA A 4 -3.08 8.02 -8.31
N MET A 5 -2.11 7.73 -9.19
CA MET A 5 -2.27 7.97 -10.63
C MET A 5 -3.47 7.22 -11.25
N ASN A 6 -3.88 6.08 -10.68
CA ASN A 6 -5.09 5.39 -11.11
C ASN A 6 -6.35 6.16 -10.72
N ALA A 7 -6.36 6.90 -9.61
CA ALA A 7 -7.48 7.79 -9.27
C ALA A 7 -7.58 8.97 -10.25
N VAL A 8 -6.45 9.44 -10.79
CA VAL A 8 -6.42 10.48 -11.84
C VAL A 8 -6.88 9.95 -13.19
N ASN A 9 -6.40 8.78 -13.60
CA ASN A 9 -6.65 8.22 -14.92
C ASN A 9 -7.98 7.47 -15.04
N HIS A 10 -8.47 6.94 -13.92
CA HIS A 10 -9.66 6.08 -13.82
C HIS A 10 -10.55 6.51 -12.63
N PRO A 11 -10.97 7.79 -12.57
CA PRO A 11 -11.69 8.32 -11.41
C PRO A 11 -13.05 7.62 -11.19
N GLU A 12 -13.75 7.27 -12.27
CA GLU A 12 -15.06 6.61 -12.17
C GLU A 12 -14.93 5.19 -11.60
N GLU A 13 -13.89 4.46 -11.98
CA GLU A 13 -13.60 3.11 -11.47
C GLU A 13 -13.23 3.15 -9.98
N VAL A 14 -12.39 4.10 -9.57
CA VAL A 14 -12.02 4.25 -8.15
C VAL A 14 -13.22 4.74 -7.31
N ALA A 15 -14.06 5.63 -7.84
CA ALA A 15 -15.31 6.03 -7.18
C ALA A 15 -16.27 4.85 -6.99
N GLU A 16 -16.38 3.96 -7.99
CA GLU A 16 -17.25 2.79 -7.93
C GLU A 16 -16.81 1.80 -6.83
N ILE A 17 -15.51 1.68 -6.54
CA ILE A 17 -14.99 0.89 -5.41
C ILE A 17 -15.63 1.37 -4.10
N VAL A 18 -15.59 2.69 -3.86
CA VAL A 18 -16.16 3.29 -2.65
C VAL A 18 -17.68 3.21 -2.64
N LYS A 19 -18.33 3.43 -3.78
CA LYS A 19 -19.80 3.29 -3.92
C LYS A 19 -20.30 1.88 -3.59
N ARG A 20 -19.47 0.85 -3.76
CA ARG A 20 -19.75 -0.54 -3.36
C ARG A 20 -19.49 -0.81 -1.87
N GLY A 21 -19.02 0.17 -1.12
CA GLY A 21 -18.76 0.07 0.31
C GLY A 21 -17.36 -0.43 0.66
N HIS A 22 -16.41 -0.41 -0.29
CA HIS A 22 -15.02 -0.76 -0.01
C HIS A 22 -14.21 0.47 0.43
N ASP A 23 -13.24 0.25 1.32
CA ASP A 23 -12.27 1.28 1.73
C ASP A 23 -11.24 1.57 0.62
N VAL A 24 -10.72 2.79 0.61
CA VAL A 24 -9.62 3.22 -0.26
C VAL A 24 -8.49 3.81 0.58
N ALA A 25 -7.27 3.38 0.28
CA ALA A 25 -6.05 3.68 1.02
C ALA A 25 -4.93 3.98 0.03
N THR A 26 -3.95 4.79 0.43
CA THR A 26 -2.84 5.22 -0.44
C THR A 26 -1.88 4.07 -0.75
N HIS A 27 -1.34 4.07 -1.98
CA HIS A 27 -0.30 3.13 -2.43
C HIS A 27 0.83 3.80 -3.22
N GLY A 28 1.20 5.01 -2.83
CA GLY A 28 2.15 5.85 -3.59
C GLY A 28 1.52 6.50 -4.82
N TRP A 29 2.29 7.36 -5.49
CA TRP A 29 1.81 8.15 -6.63
C TRP A 29 1.80 7.33 -7.92
N VAL A 30 2.91 6.67 -8.23
CA VAL A 30 3.18 5.89 -9.45
C VAL A 30 3.87 4.56 -9.12
N HIS A 31 3.70 4.07 -7.89
CA HIS A 31 4.41 2.91 -7.37
C HIS A 31 5.94 3.13 -7.34
N GLU A 32 6.34 4.31 -6.89
CA GLU A 32 7.72 4.74 -6.76
C GLU A 32 8.43 4.16 -5.53
N LYS A 33 9.77 4.14 -5.60
CA LYS A 33 10.61 3.82 -4.44
C LYS A 33 10.74 5.06 -3.55
N ILE A 34 10.08 5.03 -2.39
CA ILE A 34 10.05 6.19 -1.48
C ILE A 34 11.31 6.33 -0.62
N THR A 35 12.14 5.28 -0.51
CA THR A 35 13.33 5.28 0.35
C THR A 35 14.40 6.27 -0.09
N ASP A 36 14.32 6.73 -1.34
CA ASP A 36 15.28 7.67 -1.94
C ASP A 36 14.83 9.13 -1.75
N LEU A 37 13.64 9.36 -1.17
CA LEU A 37 13.05 10.68 -1.00
C LEU A 37 13.44 11.30 0.34
N GLY A 38 13.61 12.63 0.34
CA GLY A 38 13.67 13.40 1.59
C GLY A 38 12.28 13.56 2.21
N ARG A 39 12.23 13.82 3.52
CA ARG A 39 10.98 13.96 4.29
C ARG A 39 9.97 14.92 3.66
N GLU A 40 10.42 16.11 3.21
CA GLU A 40 9.54 17.11 2.60
C GLU A 40 8.93 16.61 1.28
N GLU A 41 9.74 15.98 0.44
CA GLU A 41 9.27 15.42 -0.83
C GLU A 41 8.29 14.26 -0.59
N GLU A 42 8.60 13.39 0.36
CA GLU A 42 7.74 12.27 0.75
C GLU A 42 6.38 12.76 1.28
N THR A 43 6.37 13.76 2.16
CA THR A 43 5.13 14.39 2.64
C THR A 43 4.34 15.01 1.48
N GLY A 44 4.99 15.79 0.61
CA GLY A 44 4.32 16.39 -0.56
C GLY A 44 3.73 15.34 -1.48
N ARG A 45 4.44 14.22 -1.68
CA ARG A 45 3.99 13.08 -2.48
C ARG A 45 2.79 12.39 -1.86
N LEU A 46 2.81 12.14 -0.54
CA LEU A 46 1.70 11.58 0.20
C LEU A 46 0.45 12.47 0.06
N MET A 47 0.59 13.77 0.28
CA MET A 47 -0.52 14.72 0.19
C MET A 47 -1.12 14.79 -1.21
N LYS A 48 -0.28 14.69 -2.24
CA LYS A 48 -0.74 14.59 -3.63
C LYS A 48 -1.55 13.30 -3.88
N CYS A 49 -1.16 12.19 -3.25
CA CYS A 49 -1.91 10.94 -3.33
C CYS A 49 -3.28 11.06 -2.65
N VAL A 50 -3.31 11.71 -1.48
CA VAL A 50 -4.53 11.97 -0.72
C VAL A 50 -5.50 12.81 -1.54
N GLU A 51 -5.03 13.92 -2.12
CA GLU A 51 -5.84 14.82 -2.97
C GLU A 51 -6.44 14.06 -4.17
N ALA A 52 -5.64 13.29 -4.90
CA ALA A 52 -6.14 12.55 -6.06
C ALA A 52 -7.21 11.50 -5.71
N ILE A 53 -7.07 10.80 -4.58
CA ILE A 53 -8.07 9.82 -4.13
C ILE A 53 -9.32 10.55 -3.62
N GLU A 54 -9.16 11.63 -2.86
CA GLU A 54 -10.26 12.43 -2.33
C GLU A 54 -11.08 13.09 -3.47
N ASP A 55 -10.43 13.60 -4.50
CA ASP A 55 -11.08 14.17 -5.69
C ASP A 55 -11.88 13.12 -6.47
N ALA A 56 -11.32 11.92 -6.65
CA ALA A 56 -11.99 10.85 -7.39
C ALA A 56 -13.18 10.27 -6.63
N THR A 57 -13.10 10.20 -5.29
CA THR A 57 -14.05 9.40 -4.49
C THR A 57 -14.95 10.23 -3.58
N GLY A 58 -14.54 11.44 -3.21
CA GLY A 58 -15.12 12.21 -2.11
C GLY A 58 -14.71 11.74 -0.72
N TYR A 59 -13.80 10.76 -0.61
CA TYR A 59 -13.34 10.19 0.66
C TYR A 59 -11.84 10.42 0.83
N ARG A 60 -11.48 10.99 1.98
CA ARG A 60 -10.08 11.15 2.38
C ARG A 60 -9.53 9.81 2.88
N PRO A 61 -8.50 9.23 2.24
CA PRO A 61 -7.90 7.98 2.70
C PRO A 61 -7.25 8.16 4.08
N VAL A 62 -7.44 7.17 4.96
CA VAL A 62 -6.87 7.14 6.32
C VAL A 62 -5.88 5.99 6.54
N GLY A 63 -5.69 5.17 5.51
CA GLY A 63 -4.79 4.02 5.50
C GLY A 63 -3.73 4.12 4.41
N ASN A 64 -2.58 3.53 4.66
CA ASN A 64 -1.48 3.44 3.70
C ASN A 64 -0.95 2.01 3.57
N ARG A 65 -0.43 1.69 2.38
CA ARG A 65 0.55 0.62 2.19
C ARG A 65 1.60 1.18 1.26
N THR A 66 2.85 1.08 1.62
CA THR A 66 3.94 1.62 0.79
C THR A 66 4.15 0.76 -0.45
N ALA A 67 4.37 1.40 -1.60
CA ALA A 67 4.69 0.70 -2.85
C ALA A 67 5.94 -0.17 -2.68
N GLY A 68 5.87 -1.43 -3.10
CA GLY A 68 6.93 -2.42 -2.88
C GLY A 68 7.19 -2.83 -1.42
N GLY A 69 6.47 -2.25 -0.45
CA GLY A 69 6.63 -2.56 0.97
C GLY A 69 7.93 -2.05 1.62
N GLU A 70 8.65 -1.14 0.96
CA GLU A 70 9.88 -0.51 1.48
C GLU A 70 9.55 0.85 2.11
N LEU A 71 9.87 1.04 3.38
CA LEU A 71 9.63 2.31 4.10
C LEU A 71 10.91 3.15 4.17
N SER A 72 10.76 4.48 4.08
CA SER A 72 11.82 5.40 4.47
C SER A 72 11.87 5.52 6.01
N PRO A 73 12.97 6.04 6.60
CA PRO A 73 13.00 6.35 8.04
C PRO A 73 11.94 7.36 8.50
N ASN A 74 11.31 8.09 7.58
CA ASN A 74 10.33 9.14 7.89
C ASN A 74 8.88 8.69 7.71
N THR A 75 8.63 7.62 6.94
CA THR A 75 7.29 7.30 6.43
C THR A 75 6.24 7.20 7.51
N LEU A 76 6.53 6.43 8.57
CA LEU A 76 5.56 6.18 9.65
C LEU A 76 5.21 7.45 10.43
N ASP A 77 6.17 8.35 10.62
CA ASP A 77 5.94 9.63 11.30
C ASP A 77 5.17 10.60 10.40
N ILE A 78 5.50 10.65 9.10
CA ILE A 78 4.75 11.45 8.12
C ILE A 78 3.29 11.01 8.10
N LEU A 79 3.02 9.70 8.06
CA LEU A 79 1.66 9.15 8.08
C LEU A 79 0.89 9.59 9.34
N ALA A 80 1.48 9.39 10.52
CA ALA A 80 0.87 9.77 11.79
C ALA A 80 0.60 11.28 11.88
N GLU A 81 1.55 12.13 11.47
CA GLU A 81 1.42 13.58 11.45
C GLU A 81 0.33 14.10 10.50
N ASN A 82 0.03 13.35 9.44
CA ASN A 82 -0.98 13.71 8.44
C ASN A 82 -2.34 13.02 8.65
N GLY A 83 -2.55 12.43 9.83
CA GLY A 83 -3.85 11.90 10.27
C GLY A 83 -4.20 10.50 9.75
N PHE A 84 -3.22 9.74 9.25
CA PHE A 84 -3.42 8.33 8.95
C PHE A 84 -3.56 7.54 10.26
N ILE A 85 -4.45 6.54 10.24
CA ILE A 85 -4.73 5.70 11.41
C ILE A 85 -4.07 4.33 11.31
N TYR A 86 -3.73 3.89 10.09
CA TYR A 86 -3.00 2.65 9.89
C TYR A 86 -2.02 2.67 8.71
N ASP A 87 -0.96 1.85 8.83
CA ASP A 87 -0.11 1.40 7.73
C ASP A 87 -0.21 -0.12 7.59
N SER A 88 0.12 -0.65 6.40
CA SER A 88 0.13 -2.08 6.14
C SER A 88 1.36 -2.49 5.32
N SER A 89 2.54 -2.05 5.75
CA SER A 89 3.81 -2.28 5.05
C SER A 89 4.84 -3.07 5.88
N LEU A 90 4.70 -3.08 7.21
CA LEU A 90 5.59 -3.82 8.10
C LEU A 90 5.14 -5.28 8.25
N ARG A 91 6.04 -6.09 8.80
CA ARG A 91 5.90 -7.55 8.92
C ARG A 91 6.36 -8.05 10.29
N GLY A 92 6.20 -7.21 11.32
CA GLY A 92 6.79 -7.42 12.64
C GLY A 92 5.99 -8.33 13.57
N SER A 93 4.75 -8.69 13.21
CA SER A 93 3.84 -9.49 14.03
C SER A 93 2.71 -10.07 13.18
N ASP A 94 2.11 -11.18 13.61
CA ASP A 94 0.92 -11.79 12.98
C ASP A 94 -0.38 -11.06 13.33
N MET A 95 -0.37 -10.24 14.36
CA MET A 95 -1.52 -9.47 14.82
C MET A 95 -1.27 -7.97 14.61
N PRO A 96 -2.32 -7.16 14.39
CA PRO A 96 -2.17 -5.71 14.39
C PRO A 96 -1.55 -5.20 15.69
N TYR A 97 -0.67 -4.20 15.57
CA TYR A 97 0.02 -3.62 16.72
C TYR A 97 0.16 -2.11 16.58
N THR A 98 0.19 -1.40 17.70
CA THR A 98 0.34 0.06 17.72
C THR A 98 1.81 0.45 17.80
N LEU A 99 2.23 1.34 16.92
CA LEU A 99 3.56 1.94 16.92
C LEU A 99 3.68 3.04 18.00
N PRO A 100 4.90 3.41 18.43
CA PRO A 100 5.09 4.45 19.45
C PRO A 100 4.46 5.80 19.13
N ASN A 101 4.29 6.12 17.85
CA ASN A 101 3.65 7.35 17.36
C ASN A 101 2.10 7.24 17.26
N GLY A 102 1.51 6.13 17.69
CA GLY A 102 0.06 5.91 17.73
C GLY A 102 -0.53 5.29 16.46
N LEU A 103 0.24 5.19 15.37
CA LEU A 103 -0.20 4.55 14.14
C LEU A 103 -0.40 3.04 14.36
N VAL A 104 -1.48 2.47 13.83
CA VAL A 104 -1.70 1.01 13.87
C VAL A 104 -1.01 0.39 12.66
N GLU A 105 -0.13 -0.57 12.88
CA GLU A 105 0.32 -1.45 11.82
C GLU A 105 -0.70 -2.59 11.65
N VAL A 106 -1.14 -2.81 10.41
CA VAL A 106 -1.85 -4.02 9.96
C VAL A 106 -0.86 -4.84 9.12
N PRO A 107 -0.19 -5.83 9.72
CA PRO A 107 0.97 -6.48 9.10
C PRO A 107 0.68 -7.11 7.75
N SER A 108 1.69 -7.10 6.87
CA SER A 108 1.67 -7.78 5.57
C SER A 108 2.70 -8.91 5.51
N TYR A 109 2.52 -9.85 4.59
CA TYR A 109 3.39 -11.02 4.41
C TYR A 109 3.61 -11.29 2.93
N TYR A 110 4.83 -11.66 2.55
CA TYR A 110 5.12 -12.01 1.16
C TYR A 110 4.51 -13.36 0.78
N GLU A 111 4.39 -14.25 1.75
CA GLU A 111 3.78 -15.57 1.62
C GLU A 111 2.27 -15.46 1.34
N MET A 112 1.64 -14.38 1.80
CA MET A 112 0.21 -14.07 1.62
C MET A 112 -0.04 -13.04 0.50
N ASP A 113 0.97 -12.79 -0.34
CA ASP A 113 0.92 -11.84 -1.45
C ASP A 113 0.94 -12.58 -2.78
N ASP A 114 -0.06 -12.33 -3.60
CA ASP A 114 -0.28 -13.02 -4.87
C ASP A 114 0.81 -12.67 -5.90
N PHE A 115 1.37 -11.46 -5.84
CA PHE A 115 2.45 -11.03 -6.72
C PHE A 115 3.66 -11.96 -6.60
N HIS A 116 4.02 -12.38 -5.39
CA HIS A 116 5.19 -13.22 -5.12
C HIS A 116 5.00 -14.66 -5.62
N LEU A 117 3.77 -15.13 -5.77
CA LEU A 117 3.45 -16.48 -6.22
C LEU A 117 3.20 -16.55 -7.74
N PHE A 118 2.57 -15.53 -8.31
CA PHE A 118 2.01 -15.61 -9.66
C PHE A 118 2.61 -14.63 -10.67
N ALA A 119 3.30 -13.57 -10.23
CA ALA A 119 3.90 -12.65 -11.18
C ALA A 119 5.15 -13.25 -11.82
N ASP A 120 5.16 -13.34 -13.15
CA ASP A 120 6.41 -13.53 -13.91
C ASP A 120 7.16 -12.19 -13.96
N TYR A 121 7.89 -11.91 -12.88
CA TYR A 121 8.63 -10.66 -12.74
C TYR A 121 10.13 -10.93 -12.68
N PRO A 122 10.94 -10.43 -13.63
CA PRO A 122 12.39 -10.59 -13.57
C PRO A 122 12.97 -9.62 -12.52
N PHE A 123 13.10 -10.08 -11.27
CA PHE A 123 13.83 -9.33 -10.24
C PHE A 123 15.30 -9.75 -10.21
N GLY A 124 16.13 -9.08 -11.03
CA GLY A 124 17.56 -9.41 -11.15
C GLY A 124 17.79 -10.83 -11.66
N ASN A 125 18.59 -11.63 -10.95
CA ASN A 125 18.84 -13.04 -11.27
C ASN A 125 17.78 -14.01 -10.70
N TYR A 126 16.78 -13.49 -9.98
CA TYR A 126 15.72 -14.30 -9.40
C TYR A 126 14.59 -14.47 -10.42
N LYS A 127 14.36 -15.73 -10.83
CA LYS A 127 13.15 -16.13 -11.55
C LYS A 127 12.22 -16.82 -10.54
N ALA A 128 11.31 -16.06 -9.95
CA ALA A 128 10.17 -16.68 -9.29
C ALA A 128 9.49 -17.55 -10.35
N ARG A 129 9.44 -18.87 -10.15
CA ARG A 129 8.64 -19.71 -11.02
C ARG A 129 7.20 -19.44 -10.65
N MET A 130 6.41 -18.95 -11.60
CA MET A 130 4.96 -18.86 -11.44
C MET A 130 4.43 -20.17 -10.88
N MET A 131 3.77 -20.09 -9.73
CA MET A 131 3.13 -21.24 -9.11
C MET A 131 1.73 -21.44 -9.73
N SER A 132 1.21 -22.67 -9.62
CA SER A 132 -0.19 -22.89 -9.98
C SER A 132 -1.11 -22.27 -8.90
N PRO A 133 -2.34 -21.86 -9.27
CA PRO A 133 -3.33 -21.41 -8.29
C PRO A 133 -3.62 -22.44 -7.19
N GLU A 134 -3.55 -23.74 -7.51
CA GLU A 134 -3.68 -24.84 -6.54
C GLU A 134 -2.63 -24.74 -5.44
N THR A 135 -1.36 -24.51 -5.81
CA THR A 135 -0.27 -24.34 -4.83
C THR A 135 -0.50 -23.11 -3.96
N GLY A 136 -0.91 -21.98 -4.55
CA GLY A 136 -1.22 -20.77 -3.76
C GLY A 136 -2.37 -20.99 -2.78
N TYR A 137 -3.43 -21.68 -3.19
CA TYR A 137 -4.54 -22.05 -2.30
C TYR A 137 -4.07 -22.92 -1.13
N GLN A 138 -3.21 -23.91 -1.38
CA GLN A 138 -2.67 -24.76 -0.31
C GLN A 138 -1.83 -23.96 0.70
N ILE A 139 -1.06 -22.96 0.24
CA ILE A 139 -0.27 -22.09 1.13
C ILE A 139 -1.19 -21.23 2.02
N TRP A 140 -2.28 -20.69 1.47
CA TRP A 140 -3.12 -19.72 2.17
C TRP A 140 -4.26 -20.32 3.00
N SER A 141 -4.58 -21.60 2.80
CA SER A 141 -5.72 -22.26 3.46
C SER A 141 -5.33 -23.09 4.70
N THR A 142 -4.03 -23.26 4.96
CA THR A 142 -3.49 -23.95 6.15
C THR A 142 -3.19 -22.97 7.27
#